data_AF-A0A1R7QBS6-F1
#
_entry.id   AF-A0A1R7QBS6-F1
#
_cell.length_a   1.000
_cell.length_b   1.000
_cell.length_c   1.000
_cell.angle_alpha   90.00
_cell.angle_beta   90.00
_cell.angle_gamma   90.00
#
_symmetry.space_group_name_H-M   'P 1'
#
loop_
_entity.id
_entity.type
_entity.pdbx_description
1 polymer ?
#
loop_
_entity_poly.entity_id
_entity_poly.type
_entity_poly.pdbx_seq_one_letter_code
_entity_poly.pdbx_strand_id
1 'polypeptide(L)'
;MTISIQTREIQYNAADGQHLVGYFATPSSQTPHAGIIVAPEWWGRNEYTEQRARELAEHGYAALAIDMYGDKNVTTDAKQAYEWMMQTFADADTIINRAQAGLDTLAAQPEVNPTQLAAIGFCYGGKVVLDLARSGAPLKAVATFHATLAPKAPAVEGQIQGEILVLHGELDSMVTLDDVASFREEMHAAKVDHEVIIFEDAKHGFSNPLADERAKANGVDLGYNPEAERQGLDAMYDLLERNLSA
;
A
#
# COMPACT_ATOMS: atom_id res chain seq x y z
N MET A 1 -23.50 -17.13 0.90
CA MET A 1 -22.78 -17.83 1.99
C MET A 1 -21.75 -16.85 2.48
N THR A 2 -21.69 -16.56 3.78
CA THR A 2 -20.64 -15.70 4.34
C THR A 2 -19.30 -16.43 4.23
N ILE A 3 -18.32 -15.83 3.55
CA ILE A 3 -16.95 -16.36 3.48
C ILE A 3 -16.36 -16.25 4.89
N SER A 4 -15.86 -17.37 5.43
CA SER A 4 -15.18 -17.37 6.72
C SER A 4 -13.76 -16.83 6.53
N ILE A 5 -13.38 -15.77 7.25
CA ILE A 5 -12.04 -15.19 7.19
C ILE A 5 -11.17 -15.76 8.31
N GLN A 6 -9.94 -16.15 7.98
CA GLN A 6 -8.91 -16.54 8.93
C GLN A 6 -7.88 -15.44 9.06
N THR A 7 -7.43 -15.16 10.28
CA THR A 7 -6.44 -14.12 10.55
C THR A 7 -5.34 -14.63 11.45
N ARG A 8 -4.08 -14.25 11.19
CA ARG A 8 -2.93 -14.54 12.07
C ARG A 8 -1.86 -13.47 11.93
N GLU A 9 -1.05 -13.29 12.96
CA GLU A 9 0.20 -12.56 12.82
C GLU A 9 1.30 -13.47 12.29
N ILE A 10 2.20 -12.91 11.48
CA ILE A 10 3.35 -13.61 10.91
C ILE A 10 4.60 -12.81 11.22
N GLN A 11 5.55 -13.44 11.90
CA GLN A 11 6.84 -12.84 12.24
C GLN A 11 7.85 -13.15 11.13
N TYR A 12 8.60 -12.15 10.69
CA TYR A 12 9.63 -12.27 9.66
C TYR A 12 10.74 -11.23 9.88
N ASN A 13 11.84 -11.36 9.16
CA ASN A 13 12.97 -10.42 9.23
C ASN A 13 13.23 -9.81 7.87
N ALA A 14 13.53 -8.52 7.84
CA ALA A 14 14.01 -7.84 6.65
C ALA A 14 15.55 -7.96 6.51
N ALA A 15 16.05 -7.71 5.31
CA ALA A 15 17.49 -7.81 5.00
C ALA A 15 18.36 -6.81 5.79
N ASP A 16 17.76 -5.72 6.29
CA ASP A 16 18.39 -4.74 7.18
C ASP A 16 18.49 -5.20 8.64
N GLY A 17 18.02 -6.42 8.95
CA GLY A 17 18.01 -7.01 10.28
C GLY A 17 16.83 -6.62 11.15
N GLN A 18 15.87 -5.83 10.62
CA GLN A 18 14.67 -5.46 11.37
C GLN A 18 13.75 -6.68 11.54
N HIS A 19 13.32 -6.92 12.78
CA HIS A 19 12.22 -7.84 13.08
C HIS A 19 10.88 -7.17 12.77
N LEU A 20 10.06 -7.82 11.95
CA LEU A 20 8.79 -7.32 11.44
C LEU A 20 7.66 -8.30 11.80
N VAL A 21 6.48 -7.75 12.12
CA VAL A 21 5.30 -8.56 12.45
C VAL A 21 4.13 -8.14 11.57
N GLY A 22 3.81 -8.92 10.54
CA GLY A 22 2.69 -8.66 9.65
C GLY A 22 1.37 -9.25 10.17
N TYR A 23 0.25 -8.76 9.66
CA TYR A 23 -1.09 -9.30 9.92
C TYR A 23 -1.69 -9.86 8.65
N PHE A 24 -1.90 -11.16 8.64
CA PHE A 24 -2.40 -11.91 7.52
C PHE A 24 -3.89 -12.17 7.68
N ALA A 25 -4.66 -11.93 6.61
CA ALA A 25 -6.06 -12.25 6.50
C ALA A 25 -6.31 -13.01 5.19
N THR A 26 -7.08 -14.08 5.23
CA THR A 26 -7.38 -14.90 4.05
C THR A 26 -8.78 -15.50 4.12
N PRO A 27 -9.46 -15.70 2.97
CA PRO A 27 -10.61 -16.58 2.90
C PRO A 27 -10.25 -18.00 3.35
N SER A 28 -11.18 -18.67 4.04
CA SER A 28 -11.08 -20.11 4.28
C SER A 28 -11.38 -20.86 2.97
N SER A 29 -10.35 -21.44 2.35
CA SER A 29 -10.47 -22.16 1.08
C SER A 29 -9.52 -23.37 1.01
N GLN A 30 -9.82 -24.29 0.09
CA GLN A 30 -8.94 -25.40 -0.27
C GLN A 30 -7.96 -25.05 -1.39
N THR A 31 -8.15 -23.91 -2.07
CA THR A 31 -7.30 -23.45 -3.17
C THR A 31 -6.59 -22.15 -2.79
N PRO A 32 -5.32 -21.97 -3.19
CA PRO A 32 -4.62 -20.71 -2.98
C PRO A 32 -5.29 -19.53 -3.68
N HIS A 33 -5.15 -18.33 -3.10
CA HIS A 33 -5.69 -17.06 -3.57
C HIS A 33 -4.61 -16.15 -4.10
N ALA A 34 -4.96 -15.19 -4.96
CA ALA A 34 -4.05 -14.10 -5.27
C ALA A 34 -3.66 -13.35 -3.98
N GLY A 35 -2.37 -13.01 -3.87
CA GLY A 35 -1.76 -12.41 -2.69
C GLY A 35 -1.62 -10.90 -2.82
N ILE A 36 -1.99 -10.15 -1.77
CA ILE A 36 -1.86 -8.70 -1.73
C ILE A 36 -1.12 -8.25 -0.47
N ILE A 37 -0.02 -7.50 -0.60
CA ILE A 37 0.52 -6.77 0.56
C ILE A 37 -0.23 -5.45 0.75
N VAL A 38 -0.49 -5.07 1.99
CA VAL A 38 -1.13 -3.81 2.37
C VAL A 38 -0.15 -2.98 3.18
N ALA A 39 0.42 -1.95 2.55
CA ALA A 39 1.39 -1.07 3.17
C ALA A 39 0.69 0.06 3.95
N PRO A 40 1.09 0.30 5.21
CA PRO A 40 0.36 1.17 6.11
C PRO A 40 0.58 2.65 5.80
N GLU A 41 -0.31 3.49 6.34
CA GLU A 41 0.02 4.91 6.52
C GLU A 41 1.22 5.09 7.46
N TRP A 42 1.73 6.31 7.56
CA TRP A 42 2.84 6.66 8.45
C TRP A 42 2.59 6.38 9.95
N TRP A 43 1.35 6.05 10.34
CA TRP A 43 0.97 5.64 11.70
C TRP A 43 1.46 4.25 12.10
N GLY A 44 1.97 3.47 11.13
CA GLY A 44 2.35 2.06 11.31
C GLY A 44 1.19 1.10 11.04
N ARG A 45 1.43 -0.21 11.21
CA ARG A 45 0.45 -1.27 10.97
C ARG A 45 -0.64 -1.31 12.05
N ASN A 46 -1.54 -0.34 11.99
CA ASN A 46 -2.65 -0.15 12.91
C ASN A 46 -3.94 -0.85 12.45
N GLU A 47 -5.02 -0.67 13.23
CA GLU A 47 -6.34 -1.24 12.96
C GLU A 47 -6.89 -0.89 11.56
N TYR A 48 -6.66 0.33 11.08
CA TYR A 48 -7.09 0.74 9.73
C TYR A 48 -6.43 -0.12 8.65
N THR A 49 -5.12 -0.36 8.77
CA THR A 49 -4.38 -1.20 7.82
C THR A 49 -4.80 -2.68 7.94
N GLU A 50 -4.98 -3.19 9.17
CA GLU A 50 -5.47 -4.55 9.41
C GLU A 50 -6.89 -4.76 8.87
N GLN A 51 -7.76 -3.75 8.97
CA GLN A 51 -9.10 -3.76 8.42
C GLN A 51 -9.09 -3.90 6.89
N ARG A 52 -8.25 -3.14 6.19
CA ARG A 52 -8.10 -3.27 4.73
C ARG A 52 -7.65 -4.67 4.31
N ALA A 53 -6.78 -5.32 5.08
CA ALA A 53 -6.42 -6.71 4.82
C ALA A 53 -7.62 -7.66 4.97
N ARG A 54 -8.48 -7.46 5.98
CA ARG A 54 -9.72 -8.25 6.14
C ARG A 54 -10.72 -7.99 5.01
N GLU A 55 -10.91 -6.75 4.59
CA GLU A 55 -11.80 -6.40 3.48
C GLU A 55 -11.34 -7.02 2.15
N LEU A 56 -10.03 -7.03 1.87
CA LEU A 56 -9.47 -7.79 0.73
C LEU A 56 -9.79 -9.30 0.85
N ALA A 57 -9.68 -9.86 2.06
CA ALA A 57 -10.03 -11.26 2.29
C ALA A 57 -11.53 -11.54 2.12
N GLU A 58 -12.41 -10.61 2.46
CA GLU A 58 -13.84 -10.70 2.16
C GLU A 58 -14.12 -10.68 0.64
N HIS A 59 -13.24 -10.05 -0.14
CA HIS A 59 -13.28 -10.02 -1.61
C HIS A 59 -12.52 -11.19 -2.27
N GLY A 60 -12.03 -12.16 -1.50
CA GLY A 60 -11.44 -13.39 -2.06
C GLY A 60 -9.92 -13.38 -2.23
N TYR A 61 -9.21 -12.39 -1.68
CA TYR A 61 -7.75 -12.26 -1.75
C TYR A 61 -7.08 -12.68 -0.44
N ALA A 62 -5.88 -13.25 -0.50
CA ALA A 62 -5.05 -13.41 0.70
C ALA A 62 -4.22 -12.13 0.90
N ALA A 63 -4.34 -11.47 2.05
CA ALA A 63 -3.75 -10.17 2.29
C ALA A 63 -2.81 -10.15 3.49
N LEU A 64 -1.66 -9.49 3.36
CA LEU A 64 -0.72 -9.24 4.46
C LEU A 64 -0.56 -7.74 4.67
N ALA A 65 -1.14 -7.21 5.76
CA ALA A 65 -0.78 -5.89 6.25
C ALA A 65 0.66 -5.95 6.79
N ILE A 66 1.56 -5.19 6.16
CA ILE A 66 2.99 -5.26 6.47
C ILE A 66 3.39 -4.26 7.55
N ASP A 67 4.41 -4.63 8.31
CA ASP A 67 5.06 -3.76 9.28
C ASP A 67 6.30 -3.13 8.66
N MET A 68 6.40 -1.80 8.73
CA MET A 68 7.52 -1.04 8.18
C MET A 68 8.42 -0.45 9.26
N TYR A 69 7.99 -0.41 10.52
CA TYR A 69 8.74 0.20 11.63
C TYR A 69 9.31 -0.84 12.60
N GLY A 70 8.86 -2.09 12.48
CA GLY A 70 9.31 -3.22 13.27
C GLY A 70 8.57 -3.37 14.58
N ASP A 71 8.54 -4.61 15.07
CA ASP A 71 7.90 -5.00 16.33
C ASP A 71 6.44 -4.54 16.46
N LYS A 72 5.72 -4.38 15.34
CA LYS A 72 4.35 -3.84 15.30
C LYS A 72 4.25 -2.43 15.93
N ASN A 73 5.28 -1.61 15.78
CA ASN A 73 5.24 -0.25 16.27
C ASN A 73 4.17 0.57 15.54
N VAL A 74 3.28 1.18 16.33
CA VAL A 74 2.21 2.08 15.86
C VAL A 74 2.17 3.33 16.73
N THR A 75 1.74 4.43 16.14
CA THR A 75 1.59 5.71 16.86
C THR A 75 0.38 6.48 16.38
N THR A 76 -0.03 7.45 17.19
CA THR A 76 -1.06 8.45 16.85
C THR A 76 -0.53 9.88 16.96
N ASP A 77 0.74 10.01 17.34
CA ASP A 77 1.49 11.27 17.42
C ASP A 77 2.23 11.49 16.10
N ALA A 78 1.93 12.60 15.42
CA ALA A 78 2.47 12.92 14.10
C ALA A 78 3.99 13.15 14.12
N LYS A 79 4.55 13.64 15.23
CA LYS A 79 5.99 13.84 15.35
C LYS A 79 6.72 12.50 15.38
N GLN A 80 6.20 11.54 16.14
CA GLN A 80 6.74 10.18 16.18
C GLN A 80 6.57 9.47 14.83
N ALA A 81 5.40 9.61 14.20
CA ALA A 81 5.12 9.05 12.87
C ALA A 81 6.10 9.58 11.82
N TYR A 82 6.33 10.91 11.81
CA TYR A 82 7.30 11.56 10.96
C TYR A 82 8.73 11.06 11.23
N GLU A 83 9.13 10.95 12.50
CA GLU A 83 10.46 10.45 12.88
C GLU A 83 10.69 9.02 12.36
N TRP A 84 9.76 8.10 12.60
CA TRP A 84 9.88 6.72 12.13
C TRP A 84 9.86 6.61 10.61
N MET A 85 8.99 7.36 9.94
CA MET A 85 8.99 7.45 8.48
C MET A 85 10.36 7.89 7.95
N MET A 86 10.92 8.98 8.50
CA MET A 86 12.23 9.49 8.08
C MET A 86 13.37 8.53 8.40
N GLN A 87 13.28 7.73 9.47
CA GLN A 87 14.26 6.67 9.74
C GLN A 87 14.28 5.63 8.62
N THR A 88 13.12 5.30 8.02
CA THR A 88 13.07 4.39 6.85
C THR A 88 13.64 5.01 5.57
N PHE A 89 13.82 6.33 5.52
CA PHE A 89 14.44 7.04 4.41
C PHE A 89 15.96 7.24 4.59
N ALA A 90 16.49 6.96 5.79
CA ALA A 90 17.90 7.21 6.12
C ALA A 90 18.85 6.32 5.32
N ASP A 91 18.48 5.06 5.10
CA ASP A 91 19.14 4.17 4.15
C ASP A 91 18.23 3.92 2.95
N ALA A 92 18.82 4.04 1.77
CA ALA A 92 18.10 4.10 0.53
C ALA A 92 17.36 2.80 0.20
N ASP A 93 17.77 1.65 0.74
CA ASP A 93 17.18 0.34 0.43
C ASP A 93 16.22 -0.15 1.51
N THR A 94 16.10 0.55 2.64
CA THR A 94 15.26 0.12 3.78
C THR A 94 13.81 -0.15 3.38
N ILE A 95 13.19 0.77 2.64
CA ILE A 95 11.80 0.61 2.16
C ILE A 95 11.65 -0.67 1.35
N ILE A 96 12.50 -0.84 0.33
CA ILE A 96 12.43 -1.97 -0.60
C ILE A 96 12.71 -3.27 0.15
N ASN A 97 13.75 -3.30 1.00
CA ASN A 97 14.12 -4.49 1.79
C ASN A 97 12.98 -4.96 2.69
N ARG A 98 12.30 -4.05 3.39
CA ARG A 98 11.19 -4.39 4.30
C ARG A 98 9.93 -4.78 3.53
N ALA A 99 9.61 -4.06 2.46
CA ALA A 99 8.45 -4.36 1.61
C ALA A 99 8.60 -5.70 0.87
N GLN A 100 9.80 -5.98 0.33
CA GLN A 100 10.13 -7.25 -0.30
C GLN A 100 10.06 -8.41 0.70
N ALA A 101 10.57 -8.23 1.92
CA ALA A 101 10.45 -9.25 2.97
C ALA A 101 8.97 -9.56 3.31
N GLY A 102 8.10 -8.54 3.31
CA GLY A 102 6.65 -8.73 3.44
C GLY A 102 6.05 -9.49 2.25
N LEU A 103 6.43 -9.13 1.02
CA LEU A 103 5.96 -9.80 -0.20
C LEU A 103 6.40 -11.28 -0.24
N ASP A 104 7.66 -11.57 0.09
CA ASP A 104 8.20 -12.93 0.14
C ASP A 104 7.50 -13.76 1.23
N THR A 105 7.26 -13.14 2.39
CA THR A 105 6.53 -13.77 3.50
C THR A 105 5.10 -14.13 3.09
N LEU A 106 4.41 -13.21 2.41
CA LEU A 106 3.07 -13.46 1.86
C LEU A 106 3.10 -14.59 0.82
N ALA A 107 4.00 -14.53 -0.16
CA ALA A 107 4.11 -15.52 -1.23
C ALA A 107 4.45 -16.94 -0.72
N ALA A 108 5.09 -17.05 0.45
CA ALA A 108 5.41 -18.32 1.09
C ALA A 108 4.23 -18.98 1.83
N GLN A 109 3.09 -18.29 1.98
CA GLN A 109 1.94 -18.87 2.67
C GLN A 109 1.22 -19.90 1.79
N PRO A 110 0.78 -21.05 2.35
CA PRO A 110 0.10 -22.09 1.56
C PRO A 110 -1.24 -21.63 0.98
N GLU A 111 -1.85 -20.58 1.55
CA GLU A 111 -3.09 -19.99 1.06
C GLU A 111 -2.87 -19.00 -0.11
N VAL A 112 -1.62 -18.74 -0.52
CA VAL A 112 -1.28 -17.73 -1.53
C VAL A 112 -0.76 -18.39 -2.80
N ASN A 113 -1.25 -17.92 -3.95
CA ASN A 113 -0.67 -18.21 -5.25
C ASN A 113 0.49 -17.22 -5.51
N PRO A 114 1.77 -17.68 -5.48
CA PRO A 114 2.92 -16.78 -5.60
C PRO A 114 3.10 -16.18 -7.00
N THR A 115 2.30 -16.60 -7.99
CA THR A 115 2.34 -16.04 -9.36
C THR A 115 1.33 -14.91 -9.59
N GLN A 116 0.44 -14.69 -8.63
CA GLN A 116 -0.61 -13.67 -8.66
C GLN A 116 -0.46 -12.77 -7.44
N LEU A 117 0.53 -11.89 -7.48
CA LEU A 117 0.84 -10.97 -6.39
C LEU A 117 0.51 -9.53 -6.78
N ALA A 118 0.01 -8.76 -5.83
CA ALA A 118 -0.22 -7.32 -5.96
C ALA A 118 0.13 -6.59 -4.67
N ALA A 119 0.12 -5.27 -4.72
CA ALA A 119 0.43 -4.43 -3.58
C ALA A 119 -0.50 -3.22 -3.53
N ILE A 120 -1.04 -2.90 -2.36
CA ILE A 120 -1.77 -1.66 -2.14
C ILE A 120 -1.13 -0.87 -1.01
N GLY A 121 -1.20 0.46 -1.07
CA GLY A 121 -0.56 1.30 -0.07
C GLY A 121 -1.27 2.64 0.15
N PHE A 122 -1.23 3.11 1.40
CA PHE A 122 -1.89 4.34 1.84
C PHE A 122 -0.85 5.35 2.34
N CYS A 123 -0.88 6.61 1.88
CA CYS A 123 0.06 7.64 2.35
C CYS A 123 1.52 7.19 2.12
N TYR A 124 2.30 7.07 3.21
CA TYR A 124 3.64 6.49 3.24
C TYR A 124 3.67 5.10 2.57
N GLY A 125 2.70 4.24 2.85
CA GLY A 125 2.58 2.91 2.24
C GLY A 125 2.43 2.95 0.73
N GLY A 126 1.85 4.03 0.18
CA GLY A 126 1.80 4.23 -1.27
C GLY A 126 3.20 4.38 -1.88
N LYS A 127 4.08 5.15 -1.22
CA LYS A 127 5.50 5.20 -1.60
C LYS A 127 6.17 3.84 -1.47
N VAL A 128 5.88 3.11 -0.40
CA VAL A 128 6.43 1.77 -0.16
C VAL A 128 6.13 0.82 -1.32
N VAL A 129 4.88 0.76 -1.77
CA VAL A 129 4.50 -0.16 -2.86
C VAL A 129 4.93 0.31 -4.25
N LEU A 130 5.02 1.63 -4.49
CA LEU A 130 5.59 2.15 -5.73
C LEU A 130 7.09 1.88 -5.82
N ASP A 131 7.83 2.08 -4.73
CA ASP A 131 9.28 1.81 -4.71
C ASP A 131 9.56 0.31 -4.82
N LEU A 132 8.72 -0.55 -4.25
CA LEU A 132 8.77 -2.01 -4.46
C LEU A 132 8.47 -2.39 -5.92
N ALA A 133 7.50 -1.74 -6.57
CA ALA A 133 7.22 -1.96 -7.98
C ALA A 133 8.40 -1.56 -8.86
N ARG A 134 8.97 -0.37 -8.60
CA ARG A 134 10.17 0.15 -9.27
C ARG A 134 11.40 -0.74 -9.08
N SER A 135 11.50 -1.50 -7.98
CA SER A 135 12.61 -2.44 -7.77
C SER A 135 12.50 -3.72 -8.62
N GLY A 136 11.40 -3.90 -9.34
CA GLY A 136 11.15 -5.08 -10.17
C GLY A 136 10.53 -6.26 -9.44
N ALA A 137 9.88 -6.01 -8.28
CA ALA A 137 9.09 -7.04 -7.62
C ALA A 137 8.01 -7.59 -8.58
N PRO A 138 7.69 -8.89 -8.52
CA PRO A 138 6.79 -9.56 -9.48
C PRO A 138 5.31 -9.28 -9.18
N LEU A 139 4.94 -7.99 -9.13
CA LEU A 139 3.60 -7.50 -8.88
C LEU A 139 2.83 -7.36 -10.20
N LYS A 140 1.62 -7.91 -10.25
CA LYS A 140 0.68 -7.79 -11.38
C LYS A 140 -0.13 -6.50 -11.35
N ALA A 141 -0.37 -5.97 -10.15
CA ALA A 141 -1.09 -4.74 -9.93
C ALA A 141 -0.55 -4.00 -8.71
N VAL A 142 -0.54 -2.66 -8.79
CA VAL A 142 -0.19 -1.78 -7.67
C VAL A 142 -1.23 -0.67 -7.58
N ALA A 143 -1.87 -0.51 -6.42
CA ALA A 143 -2.79 0.59 -6.18
C ALA A 143 -2.32 1.47 -5.03
N THR A 144 -2.42 2.78 -5.17
CA THR A 144 -2.05 3.72 -4.11
C THR A 144 -3.17 4.66 -3.77
N PHE A 145 -3.30 5.00 -2.49
CA PHE A 145 -4.23 5.99 -1.98
C PHE A 145 -3.44 7.14 -1.36
N HIS A 146 -3.66 8.36 -1.86
CA HIS A 146 -3.04 9.62 -1.39
C HIS A 146 -1.56 9.44 -1.06
N ALA A 147 -0.78 9.00 -2.05
CA ALA A 147 0.59 8.55 -1.86
C ALA A 147 1.63 9.61 -2.15
N THR A 148 2.78 9.54 -1.48
CA THR A 148 4.00 10.22 -1.94
C THR A 148 4.51 9.53 -3.20
N LEU A 149 4.46 10.24 -4.34
CA LEU A 149 4.76 9.67 -5.65
C LEU A 149 6.24 9.74 -6.05
N ALA A 150 6.97 10.68 -5.43
CA ALA A 150 8.36 10.96 -5.75
C ALA A 150 9.23 9.69 -5.64
N PRO A 151 9.88 9.28 -6.75
CA PRO A 151 10.73 8.10 -6.76
C PRO A 151 12.03 8.36 -6.01
N LYS A 152 12.62 7.30 -5.43
CA LYS A 152 14.06 7.31 -5.09
C LYS A 152 14.92 7.38 -6.36
N ALA A 153 14.54 6.60 -7.36
CA ALA A 153 15.15 6.57 -8.68
C ALA A 153 14.04 6.37 -9.73
N PRO A 154 14.09 7.04 -10.89
CA PRO A 154 13.07 6.89 -11.92
C PRO A 154 12.89 5.43 -12.32
N ALA A 155 11.65 5.06 -12.65
CA ALA A 155 11.31 3.77 -13.22
C ALA A 155 12.12 3.53 -14.50
N VAL A 156 12.60 2.30 -14.65
CA VAL A 156 13.32 1.84 -15.83
C VAL A 156 12.37 0.97 -16.66
N GLU A 157 12.38 1.16 -17.97
CA GLU A 157 11.58 0.34 -18.90
C GLU A 157 11.83 -1.15 -18.65
N GLY A 158 10.73 -1.90 -18.47
CA GLY A 158 10.76 -3.34 -18.22
C GLY A 158 11.03 -3.77 -16.77
N GLN A 159 11.24 -2.84 -15.82
CA GLN A 159 11.35 -3.19 -14.40
C GLN A 159 9.99 -3.37 -13.74
N ILE A 160 9.05 -2.44 -13.93
CA ILE A 160 7.70 -2.58 -13.37
C ILE A 160 6.95 -3.63 -14.19
N GLN A 161 6.45 -4.68 -13.53
CA GLN A 161 5.89 -5.87 -14.18
C GLN A 161 4.35 -5.83 -14.36
N GLY A 162 3.68 -4.88 -13.71
CA GLY A 162 2.22 -4.84 -13.61
C GLY A 162 1.68 -3.42 -13.76
N GLU A 163 0.36 -3.33 -13.76
CA GLU A 163 -0.36 -2.07 -13.92
C GLU A 163 -0.38 -1.25 -12.63
N ILE A 164 -0.23 0.08 -12.73
CA ILE A 164 -0.24 0.99 -11.58
C ILE A 164 -1.48 1.89 -11.60
N LEU A 165 -2.23 1.90 -10.50
CA LEU A 165 -3.30 2.85 -10.22
C LEU A 165 -2.88 3.82 -9.10
N VAL A 166 -2.94 5.11 -9.38
CA VAL A 166 -2.77 6.16 -8.38
C VAL A 166 -4.11 6.85 -8.11
N LEU A 167 -4.53 6.83 -6.85
CA LEU A 167 -5.75 7.48 -6.37
C LEU A 167 -5.33 8.70 -5.54
N HIS A 168 -5.53 9.88 -6.09
CA HIS A 168 -4.98 11.13 -5.56
C HIS A 168 -6.09 12.12 -5.20
N GLY A 169 -5.91 12.89 -4.13
CA GLY A 169 -6.84 13.95 -3.76
C GLY A 169 -6.44 15.28 -4.39
N GLU A 170 -7.37 16.01 -5.01
CA GLU A 170 -7.08 17.30 -5.66
C GLU A 170 -6.53 18.35 -4.69
N LEU A 171 -6.99 18.32 -3.43
CA LEU A 171 -6.62 19.27 -2.38
C LEU A 171 -5.49 18.73 -1.48
N ASP A 172 -4.75 17.72 -1.93
CA ASP A 172 -3.58 17.20 -1.21
C ASP A 172 -2.49 18.29 -1.12
N SER A 173 -2.22 18.76 0.10
CA SER A 173 -1.21 19.80 0.36
C SER A 173 0.19 19.25 0.53
N MET A 174 0.35 17.92 0.60
CA MET A 174 1.64 17.24 0.80
C MET A 174 2.22 16.74 -0.52
N VAL A 175 1.35 16.37 -1.47
CA VAL A 175 1.71 15.88 -2.80
C VAL A 175 0.89 16.66 -3.81
N THR A 176 1.56 17.37 -4.70
CA THR A 176 0.93 18.34 -5.60
C THR A 176 0.50 17.69 -6.92
N LEU A 177 -0.35 18.40 -7.68
CA LEU A 177 -0.66 17.99 -9.06
C LEU A 177 0.58 18.01 -9.99
N ASP A 178 1.61 18.79 -9.67
CA ASP A 178 2.90 18.76 -10.38
C ASP A 178 3.67 17.46 -10.09
N ASP A 179 3.58 16.92 -8.86
CA ASP A 179 4.12 15.60 -8.52
C ASP A 179 3.36 14.49 -9.28
N VAL A 180 2.04 14.62 -9.43
CA VAL A 180 1.22 13.72 -10.26
C VAL A 180 1.62 13.79 -11.73
N ALA A 181 1.83 14.99 -12.26
CA ALA A 181 2.31 15.18 -13.63
C ALA A 181 3.68 14.52 -13.84
N SER A 182 4.61 14.73 -12.90
CA SER A 182 5.95 14.13 -12.91
C SER A 182 5.89 12.59 -12.87
N PHE A 183 5.00 12.03 -12.05
CA PHE A 183 4.75 10.59 -12.01
C PHE A 183 4.25 10.05 -13.35
N ARG A 184 3.28 10.73 -13.98
CA ARG A 184 2.79 10.32 -15.31
C ARG A 184 3.89 10.34 -16.36
N GLU A 185 4.73 11.39 -16.36
CA GLU A 185 5.88 11.47 -17.26
C GLU A 185 6.87 10.31 -17.05
N GLU A 186 7.17 9.98 -15.79
CA GLU A 186 8.01 8.83 -15.41
C GLU A 186 7.42 7.52 -15.97
N MET A 187 6.15 7.24 -15.71
CA MET A 187 5.49 6.00 -16.14
C MET A 187 5.38 5.91 -17.66
N HIS A 188 5.11 7.02 -18.35
CA HIS A 188 5.13 7.07 -19.81
C HIS A 188 6.52 6.79 -20.38
N ALA A 189 7.57 7.39 -19.81
CA ALA A 189 8.95 7.17 -20.25
C ALA A 189 9.39 5.71 -20.04
N ALA A 190 8.95 5.07 -18.95
CA ALA A 190 9.22 3.68 -18.64
C ALA A 190 8.26 2.69 -19.36
N LYS A 191 7.28 3.19 -20.13
CA LYS A 191 6.25 2.40 -20.82
C LYS A 191 5.46 1.48 -19.87
N VAL A 192 5.10 2.02 -18.72
CA VAL A 192 4.30 1.32 -17.70
C VAL A 192 2.83 1.65 -17.91
N ASP A 193 2.00 0.61 -17.95
CA ASP A 193 0.54 0.77 -17.94
C ASP A 193 0.12 1.38 -16.61
N HIS A 194 -0.47 2.56 -16.67
CA HIS A 194 -0.85 3.29 -15.47
C HIS A 194 -2.09 4.15 -15.66
N GLU A 195 -2.82 4.34 -14.56
CA GLU A 195 -3.94 5.25 -14.45
C GLU A 195 -3.74 6.14 -13.21
N VAL A 196 -4.16 7.40 -13.31
CA VAL A 196 -4.29 8.28 -12.14
C VAL A 196 -5.69 8.85 -12.13
N ILE A 197 -6.39 8.62 -11.02
CA ILE A 197 -7.70 9.20 -10.72
C ILE A 197 -7.48 10.30 -9.69
N ILE A 198 -7.96 11.50 -10.01
CA ILE A 198 -7.93 12.65 -9.11
C ILE A 198 -9.34 12.86 -8.58
N PHE A 199 -9.49 12.85 -7.26
CA PHE A 199 -10.76 13.08 -6.59
C PHE A 199 -10.89 14.57 -6.22
N GLU A 200 -11.88 15.23 -6.82
CA GLU A 200 -12.27 16.60 -6.50
C GLU A 200 -12.56 16.75 -5.00
N ASP A 201 -12.16 17.88 -4.42
CA ASP A 201 -12.34 18.23 -3.00
C ASP A 201 -11.68 17.28 -1.97
N ALA A 202 -10.97 16.23 -2.39
CA ALA A 202 -10.32 15.28 -1.49
C ALA A 202 -8.92 15.75 -1.07
N LYS A 203 -8.60 15.58 0.22
CA LYS A 203 -7.28 15.89 0.80
C LYS A 203 -6.40 14.65 0.92
N HIS A 204 -5.17 14.83 1.41
CA HIS A 204 -4.36 13.72 1.90
C HIS A 204 -5.09 12.95 3.02
N GLY A 205 -5.00 11.62 3.02
CA GLY A 205 -5.71 10.78 3.99
C GLY A 205 -7.20 10.56 3.68
N PHE A 206 -7.69 10.91 2.49
CA PHE A 206 -9.11 10.83 2.12
C PHE A 206 -9.77 9.48 2.34
N SER A 207 -9.01 8.39 2.38
CA SER A 207 -9.55 7.03 2.53
C SER A 207 -9.71 6.58 3.98
N ASN A 208 -9.21 7.35 4.97
CA ASN A 208 -9.25 6.96 6.37
C ASN A 208 -10.33 7.74 7.15
N PRO A 209 -11.39 7.09 7.67
CA PRO A 209 -12.43 7.75 8.45
C PRO A 209 -11.94 8.49 9.71
N LEU A 210 -10.73 8.18 10.20
CA LEU A 210 -10.10 8.86 11.34
C LEU A 210 -9.22 10.05 10.94
N ALA A 211 -9.08 10.35 9.64
CA ALA A 211 -8.19 11.40 9.15
C ALA A 211 -8.49 12.78 9.77
N ASP A 212 -9.76 13.18 9.85
CA ASP A 212 -10.15 14.48 10.42
C ASP A 212 -9.83 14.58 11.92
N GLU A 213 -10.05 13.49 12.67
CA GLU A 213 -9.70 13.43 14.10
C GLU A 213 -8.18 13.53 14.30
N ARG A 214 -7.42 12.78 13.50
CA ARG A 214 -5.95 12.79 13.53
C ARG A 214 -5.38 14.14 13.13
N ALA A 215 -5.95 14.78 12.12
CA ALA A 215 -5.61 16.13 11.68
C ALA A 215 -5.74 17.13 12.83
N LYS A 216 -6.91 17.15 13.48
CA LYS A 216 -7.19 18.05 14.61
C LYS A 216 -6.27 17.79 15.81
N ALA A 217 -6.01 16.52 16.13
CA ALA A 217 -5.17 16.16 17.27
C ALA A 217 -3.70 16.54 17.09
N ASN A 218 -3.21 16.52 15.84
CA ASN A 218 -1.80 16.70 15.52
C ASN A 218 -1.46 18.02 14.82
N GLY A 219 -2.46 18.81 14.42
CA GLY A 219 -2.23 20.04 13.66
C GLY A 219 -1.68 19.78 12.26
N VAL A 220 -2.08 18.68 11.63
CA VAL A 220 -1.67 18.28 10.27
C VAL A 220 -2.86 18.39 9.30
N ASP A 221 -2.59 18.57 8.01
CA ASP A 221 -3.62 18.72 6.98
C ASP A 221 -3.99 17.38 6.36
N LEU A 222 -4.75 16.58 7.10
CA LEU A 222 -5.41 15.37 6.61
C LEU A 222 -6.92 15.63 6.56
N GLY A 223 -7.64 14.90 5.71
CA GLY A 223 -9.10 14.97 5.71
C GLY A 223 -9.75 13.76 5.08
N TYR A 224 -10.87 13.30 5.64
CA TYR A 224 -11.63 12.15 5.13
C TYR A 224 -12.62 12.60 4.04
N ASN A 225 -12.71 11.82 2.95
CA ASN A 225 -13.73 12.00 1.93
C ASN A 225 -14.36 10.64 1.60
N PRO A 226 -15.58 10.34 2.08
CA PRO A 226 -16.20 9.02 1.94
C PRO A 226 -16.50 8.66 0.48
N GLU A 227 -16.78 9.66 -0.38
CA GLU A 227 -17.05 9.38 -1.80
C GLU A 227 -15.75 9.05 -2.54
N ALA A 228 -14.66 9.78 -2.27
CA ALA A 228 -13.33 9.47 -2.80
C ALA A 228 -12.83 8.09 -2.32
N GLU A 229 -13.06 7.75 -1.05
CA GLU A 229 -12.78 6.41 -0.52
C GLU A 229 -13.54 5.34 -1.31
N ARG A 230 -14.86 5.49 -1.44
CA ARG A 230 -15.72 4.53 -2.12
C ARG A 230 -15.30 4.33 -3.58
N GLN A 231 -15.16 5.41 -4.35
CA GLN A 231 -14.72 5.35 -5.75
C GLN A 231 -13.31 4.78 -5.89
N GLY A 232 -12.40 5.12 -4.98
CA GLY A 232 -11.05 4.59 -4.97
C GLY A 232 -10.99 3.09 -4.69
N LEU A 233 -11.80 2.60 -3.76
CA LEU A 233 -11.91 1.16 -3.48
C LEU A 233 -12.51 0.41 -4.69
N ASP A 234 -13.58 0.93 -5.29
CA ASP A 234 -14.17 0.35 -6.50
C ASP A 234 -13.11 0.21 -7.62
N ALA A 235 -12.37 1.29 -7.93
CA ALA A 235 -11.33 1.28 -8.94
C ALA A 235 -10.14 0.35 -8.60
N MET A 236 -9.78 0.25 -7.31
CA MET A 236 -8.77 -0.70 -6.85
C MET A 236 -9.22 -2.14 -7.06
N TYR A 237 -10.47 -2.48 -6.73
CA TYR A 237 -10.96 -3.85 -6.93
C TYR A 237 -11.08 -4.20 -8.42
N ASP A 238 -11.50 -3.26 -9.28
CA ASP A 238 -11.49 -3.45 -10.73
C ASP A 238 -10.07 -3.71 -11.29
N LEU A 239 -9.05 -3.02 -10.75
CA LEU A 239 -7.64 -3.25 -11.08
C LEU A 239 -7.18 -4.64 -10.66
N LEU A 240 -7.50 -5.04 -9.43
CA LEU A 240 -7.13 -6.34 -8.89
C LEU A 240 -7.79 -7.47 -9.68
N GLU A 241 -9.10 -7.35 -9.97
CA GLU A 241 -9.84 -8.36 -10.73
C GLU A 241 -9.24 -8.55 -12.12
N ARG A 242 -9.01 -7.48 -12.89
CA ARG A 242 -8.49 -7.60 -14.26
C ARG A 242 -7.07 -8.15 -14.36
N ASN A 243 -6.24 -7.98 -13.32
CA ASN A 243 -4.82 -8.38 -13.32
C ASN A 243 -4.52 -9.67 -12.55
N LEU A 244 -5.40 -10.10 -11.64
CA LEU A 244 -5.20 -11.28 -10.79
C LEU A 244 -6.18 -12.42 -11.09
N SER A 245 -7.11 -12.24 -12.02
CA SER A 245 -7.91 -13.34 -12.56
C SER A 245 -7.03 -14.33 -13.33
N ALA A 246 -7.28 -15.63 -13.14
CA ALA A 246 -6.56 -16.72 -13.80
C ALA A 246 -6.91 -16.84 -15.30
#